data_AF-A0A7K1XWH9-F1
#
_entry.id   AF-A0A7K1XWH9-F1
#
_cell.length_a   1.000
_cell.length_b   1.000
_cell.length_c   1.000
_cell.angle_alpha   90.00
_cell.angle_beta   90.00
_cell.angle_gamma   90.00
#
_symmetry.space_group_name_H-M   'P 1'
#
loop_
_entity.id
_entity.type
_entity.pdbx_description
1 polymer ?
#
loop_
_entity_poly.entity_id
_entity_poly.type
_entity_poly.pdbx_seq_one_letter_code
_entity_poly.pdbx_strand_id
1 'polypeptide(L)'
;MPYNPFPRLDFNDRTCFLSGDTSDITRLTVFPQWILDAYQLTGKPFKLLDESMVTYDGISVPCSPGTLLSLTALENRIEDAFNGGYGQVKELSQEELFHWIGKMVYGIMYHEIRTGMRQQAMMGERMNFSQSLVHKFSHFLLMLQSVIQPVVFEGVLPWTVLVFPVENEPAAFNYRDEINTLTFSLSMKNFGIIACLQDNGANAAYHEEILQKVAGQTLQPIQFEELCARFFYSSYLFNRLPEYTVLTMPEATYVEAMPLRGISNKPLFDAWQVKVYGQVLENFWKPWGYLLLEIIKDPEHPMSFLLDEYGDFRRSGLPR
;
A
#
# COMPACT_ATOMS: atom_id res chain seq x y z
N MET A 1 -21.47 12.89 8.60
CA MET A 1 -21.11 12.29 7.30
C MET A 1 -19.60 12.34 7.18
N PRO A 2 -18.94 11.25 6.75
CA PRO A 2 -17.50 11.20 6.55
C PRO A 2 -17.02 12.28 5.58
N TYR A 3 -15.84 12.83 5.81
CA TYR A 3 -15.21 13.82 4.93
C TYR A 3 -14.84 13.18 3.60
N ASN A 4 -15.06 13.90 2.50
CA ASN A 4 -14.70 13.42 1.16
C ASN A 4 -14.40 14.60 0.20
N PRO A 5 -13.13 14.86 -0.14
CA PRO A 5 -12.75 15.93 -1.07
C PRO A 5 -12.85 15.54 -2.55
N PHE A 6 -12.92 14.25 -2.89
CA PHE A 6 -12.80 13.77 -4.27
C PHE A 6 -13.92 14.24 -5.23
N PRO A 7 -15.21 14.27 -4.85
CA PRO A 7 -16.27 14.68 -5.77
C PRO A 7 -16.14 16.12 -6.28
N ARG A 8 -15.47 16.99 -5.52
CA ARG A 8 -15.27 18.41 -5.86
C ARG A 8 -13.80 18.79 -6.05
N LEU A 9 -12.89 17.83 -5.89
CA LEU A 9 -11.44 18.04 -5.87
C LEU A 9 -11.01 19.18 -4.94
N ASP A 10 -11.55 19.19 -3.72
CA ASP A 10 -11.20 20.22 -2.72
C ASP A 10 -9.95 19.84 -1.93
N PHE A 11 -8.80 19.82 -2.62
CA PHE A 11 -7.49 19.55 -2.04
C PHE A 11 -6.73 20.87 -1.84
N ASN A 12 -6.62 21.33 -0.59
CA ASN A 12 -6.03 22.63 -0.26
C ASN A 12 -5.18 22.56 1.03
N ASP A 13 -4.56 23.67 1.44
CA ASP A 13 -3.66 23.72 2.62
C ASP A 13 -4.36 24.20 3.91
N ARG A 14 -5.67 24.44 3.86
CA ARG A 14 -6.51 25.02 4.93
C ARG A 14 -7.54 24.06 5.50
N THR A 15 -7.68 22.89 4.90
CA THR A 15 -8.61 21.84 5.30
C THR A 15 -7.80 20.61 5.66
N CYS A 16 -8.04 20.02 6.82
CA CYS A 16 -7.37 18.82 7.26
C CYS A 16 -7.61 17.69 6.27
N PHE A 17 -6.51 17.04 5.84
CA PHE A 17 -6.53 16.05 4.78
C PHE A 17 -7.46 14.87 5.07
N LEU A 18 -7.62 14.48 6.34
CA LEU A 18 -8.38 13.30 6.74
C LEU A 18 -9.78 13.63 7.29
N SER A 19 -9.89 14.68 8.12
CA SER A 19 -11.15 15.01 8.82
C SER A 19 -11.99 16.10 8.16
N GLY A 20 -11.40 16.90 7.27
CA GLY A 20 -12.08 18.08 6.72
C GLY A 20 -12.18 19.28 7.67
N ASP A 21 -11.69 19.17 8.91
CA ASP A 21 -11.64 20.29 9.86
C ASP A 21 -10.73 21.42 9.33
N THR A 22 -11.06 22.67 9.60
CA THR A 22 -10.32 23.86 9.17
C THR A 22 -9.63 24.59 10.32
N SER A 23 -9.76 24.08 11.54
CA SER A 23 -9.29 24.73 12.77
C SER A 23 -7.82 24.43 13.03
N ASP A 24 -7.02 25.48 13.25
CA ASP A 24 -5.61 25.42 13.67
C ASP A 24 -4.74 24.44 12.87
N ILE A 25 -4.87 24.50 11.55
CA ILE A 25 -4.20 23.58 10.64
C ILE A 25 -2.68 23.71 10.72
N THR A 26 -2.04 22.57 10.99
CA THR A 26 -0.58 22.39 10.97
C THR A 26 -0.17 21.53 9.77
N ARG A 27 1.14 21.38 9.56
CA ARG A 27 1.66 20.44 8.56
C ARG A 27 2.16 19.18 9.24
N LEU A 28 1.69 18.03 8.76
CA LEU A 28 2.16 16.71 9.15
C LEU A 28 2.95 16.11 7.98
N THR A 29 4.18 15.67 8.25
CA THR A 29 4.97 14.90 7.28
C THR A 29 4.36 13.52 7.08
N VAL A 30 4.29 13.07 5.84
CA VAL A 30 3.66 11.80 5.48
C VAL A 30 4.50 10.62 5.96
N PHE A 31 5.82 10.67 5.76
CA PHE A 31 6.74 9.72 6.38
C PHE A 31 7.00 10.12 7.83
N PRO A 32 6.90 9.17 8.78
CA PRO A 32 7.11 9.49 10.19
C PRO A 32 8.58 9.75 10.50
N GLN A 33 8.82 10.64 11.46
CA GLN A 33 10.17 11.11 11.80
C GLN A 33 11.10 9.96 12.22
N TRP A 34 10.59 8.98 12.97
CA TRP A 34 11.38 7.82 13.40
C TRP A 34 11.89 6.96 12.23
N ILE A 35 11.15 6.86 11.11
CA ILE A 35 11.64 6.22 9.87
C ILE A 35 12.71 7.09 9.21
N LEU A 36 12.44 8.40 9.10
CA LEU A 36 13.37 9.34 8.46
C LEU A 36 14.74 9.32 9.15
N ASP A 37 14.73 9.29 10.48
CA ASP A 37 15.94 9.26 11.29
C ASP A 37 16.64 7.90 11.24
N ALA A 38 15.90 6.79 11.41
CA ALA A 38 16.46 5.43 11.42
C ALA A 38 17.17 5.07 10.11
N TYR A 39 16.67 5.57 8.98
CA TYR A 39 17.19 5.24 7.64
C TYR A 39 17.83 6.43 6.93
N GLN A 40 18.06 7.54 7.63
CA GLN A 40 18.72 8.75 7.11
C GLN A 40 18.08 9.26 5.81
N LEU A 41 16.74 9.32 5.78
CA LEU A 41 15.95 9.68 4.60
C LEU A 41 15.70 11.19 4.46
N THR A 42 16.01 11.99 5.48
CA THR A 42 15.92 13.45 5.41
C THR A 42 16.75 14.00 4.24
N GLY A 43 16.11 14.78 3.36
CA GLY A 43 16.72 15.31 2.15
C GLY A 43 16.99 14.28 1.04
N LYS A 44 16.70 12.99 1.25
CA LYS A 44 16.83 11.97 0.21
C LYS A 44 15.69 12.11 -0.81
N PRO A 45 15.98 11.85 -2.10
CA PRO A 45 14.97 11.95 -3.13
C PRO A 45 13.88 10.89 -2.98
N PHE A 46 12.64 11.31 -3.17
CA PHE A 46 11.46 10.48 -3.36
C PHE A 46 10.87 10.80 -4.73
N LYS A 47 10.55 9.77 -5.50
CA LYS A 47 10.04 9.89 -6.86
C LYS A 47 8.52 9.76 -6.84
N LEU A 48 7.81 10.75 -7.37
CA LEU A 48 6.36 10.77 -7.53
C LEU A 48 5.91 10.05 -8.81
N LEU A 49 4.61 9.79 -8.94
CA LEU A 49 3.97 9.16 -10.11
C LEU A 49 4.19 9.94 -11.40
N ASP A 50 4.25 11.28 -11.33
CA ASP A 50 4.54 12.14 -12.47
C ASP A 50 6.03 12.21 -12.80
N GLU A 51 6.83 11.29 -12.24
CA GLU A 51 8.28 11.19 -12.36
C GLU A 51 9.06 12.37 -11.76
N SER A 52 8.36 13.33 -11.14
CA SER A 52 9.01 14.44 -10.44
C SER A 52 9.67 13.98 -9.14
N MET A 53 10.67 14.74 -8.69
CA MET A 53 11.48 14.41 -7.53
C MET A 53 11.18 15.40 -6.40
N VAL A 54 10.76 14.86 -5.27
CA VAL A 54 10.65 15.57 -3.99
C VAL A 54 11.61 14.94 -2.98
N THR A 55 11.61 15.38 -1.72
CA THR A 55 12.33 14.67 -0.65
C THR A 55 11.34 13.97 0.27
N TYR A 56 11.77 12.88 0.92
CA TYR A 56 10.92 12.14 1.88
C TYR A 56 10.31 13.05 2.96
N ASP A 57 11.10 13.98 3.50
CA ASP A 57 10.69 14.98 4.48
C ASP A 57 9.91 16.17 3.89
N GLY A 58 9.92 16.33 2.57
CA GLY A 58 9.20 17.38 1.85
C GLY A 58 7.72 17.06 1.61
N ILE A 59 7.32 15.79 1.75
CA ILE A 59 5.94 15.36 1.54
C ILE A 59 5.14 15.57 2.82
N SER A 60 4.26 16.58 2.81
CA SER A 60 3.41 16.93 3.94
C SER A 60 1.96 17.24 3.55
N VAL A 61 1.07 17.03 4.53
CA VAL A 61 -0.38 17.24 4.44
C VAL A 61 -0.88 18.19 5.54
N PRO A 62 -1.95 18.96 5.29
CA PRO A 62 -2.61 19.78 6.31
C PRO A 62 -3.31 18.89 7.34
N CYS A 63 -3.08 19.13 8.63
CA CYS A 63 -3.63 18.30 9.70
C CYS A 63 -4.19 19.15 10.85
N SER A 64 -5.43 18.86 11.27
CA SER A 64 -6.04 19.49 12.45
C SER A 64 -5.53 18.85 13.73
N PRO A 65 -5.58 19.55 14.89
CA PRO A 65 -5.06 19.02 16.15
C PRO A 65 -5.70 17.68 16.59
N GLY A 66 -7.02 17.51 16.43
CA GLY A 66 -7.70 16.26 16.79
C GLY A 66 -7.30 15.07 15.91
N THR A 67 -7.10 15.32 14.61
CA THR A 67 -6.59 14.32 13.67
C THR A 67 -5.15 13.95 14.02
N LEU A 68 -4.30 14.96 14.29
CA LEU A 68 -2.90 14.77 14.65
C LEU A 68 -2.77 13.92 15.91
N LEU A 69 -3.56 14.19 16.95
CA LEU A 69 -3.55 13.41 18.19
C LEU A 69 -3.81 11.91 17.93
N SER A 70 -4.81 11.59 17.12
CA SER A 70 -5.19 10.20 16.81
C SER A 70 -4.11 9.50 15.98
N LEU A 71 -3.56 10.20 14.98
CA LEU A 71 -2.47 9.68 14.16
C LEU A 71 -1.17 9.50 14.96
N THR A 72 -0.85 10.40 15.89
CA THR A 72 0.31 10.24 16.78
C THR A 72 0.16 9.03 17.70
N ALA A 73 -1.05 8.78 18.24
CA ALA A 73 -1.31 7.59 19.05
C ALA A 73 -1.17 6.28 18.24
N LEU A 74 -1.56 6.30 16.97
CA LEU A 74 -1.29 5.19 16.04
C LEU A 74 0.21 5.03 15.78
N GLU A 75 0.90 6.11 15.40
CA GLU A 75 2.34 6.09 15.08
C GLU A 75 3.17 5.54 16.24
N ASN A 76 2.90 5.95 17.48
CA ASN A 76 3.64 5.43 18.65
C ASN A 76 3.49 3.90 18.80
N ARG A 77 2.27 3.37 18.64
CA ARG A 77 2.03 1.91 18.72
C ARG A 77 2.76 1.15 17.62
N ILE A 78 2.74 1.69 16.40
CA ILE A 78 3.43 1.10 15.26
C ILE A 78 4.94 1.17 15.45
N GLU A 79 5.49 2.30 15.87
CA GLU A 79 6.91 2.49 16.15
C GLU A 79 7.40 1.49 17.19
N ASP A 80 6.68 1.33 18.30
CA ASP A 80 7.01 0.37 19.37
C ASP A 80 7.07 -1.07 18.83
N ALA A 81 6.04 -1.50 18.10
CA ALA A 81 5.98 -2.83 17.51
C ALA A 81 7.10 -3.05 16.47
N PHE A 82 7.37 -2.04 15.64
CA PHE A 82 8.42 -2.07 14.62
C PHE A 82 9.82 -2.09 15.27
N ASN A 83 9.98 -1.51 16.45
CA ASN A 83 11.18 -1.64 17.27
C ASN A 83 11.37 -3.04 17.86
N GLY A 84 10.28 -3.75 18.12
CA GLY A 84 10.29 -5.17 18.48
C GLY A 84 10.56 -6.17 17.35
N GLY A 85 10.49 -5.72 16.09
CA GLY A 85 10.70 -6.56 14.90
C GLY A 85 9.54 -7.53 14.62
N TYR A 86 9.76 -8.49 13.72
CA TYR A 86 8.71 -9.41 13.21
C TYR A 86 7.78 -9.97 14.28
N GLY A 87 8.35 -10.40 15.42
CA GLY A 87 7.60 -11.01 16.50
C GLY A 87 6.53 -10.12 17.12
N GLN A 88 6.71 -8.79 17.12
CA GLN A 88 5.71 -7.83 17.59
C GLN A 88 4.86 -7.28 16.44
N VAL A 89 5.46 -7.05 15.26
CA VAL A 89 4.72 -6.54 14.09
C VAL A 89 3.60 -7.50 13.67
N LYS A 90 3.83 -8.81 13.70
CA LYS A 90 2.81 -9.82 13.36
C LYS A 90 1.61 -9.84 14.31
N GLU A 91 1.74 -9.26 15.51
CA GLU A 91 0.68 -9.21 16.52
C GLU A 91 -0.18 -7.95 16.41
N LEU A 92 0.25 -6.97 15.60
CA LEU A 92 -0.59 -5.83 15.26
C LEU A 92 -1.82 -6.30 14.47
N SER A 93 -2.95 -5.67 14.71
CA SER A 93 -4.14 -5.93 13.90
C SER A 93 -3.91 -5.46 12.45
N GLN A 94 -4.57 -6.14 11.50
CA GLN A 94 -4.55 -5.67 10.10
C GLN A 94 -5.12 -4.25 9.97
N GLU A 95 -6.04 -3.85 10.85
CA GLU A 95 -6.60 -2.51 10.86
C GLU A 95 -5.57 -1.45 11.27
N GLU A 96 -4.78 -1.69 12.33
CA GLU A 96 -3.71 -0.78 12.73
C GLU A 96 -2.65 -0.61 11.62
N LEU A 97 -2.26 -1.71 10.98
CA LEU A 97 -1.34 -1.65 9.84
C LEU A 97 -1.98 -0.94 8.64
N PHE A 98 -3.25 -1.21 8.36
CA PHE A 98 -3.99 -0.51 7.30
C PHE A 98 -4.07 0.99 7.54
N HIS A 99 -4.34 1.45 8.77
CA HIS A 99 -4.37 2.89 9.07
C HIS A 99 -3.01 3.54 8.85
N TRP A 100 -1.94 2.88 9.28
CA TRP A 100 -0.59 3.44 9.17
C TRP A 100 -0.12 3.50 7.73
N ILE A 101 -0.26 2.39 6.99
CA ILE A 101 0.04 2.33 5.55
C ILE A 101 -0.87 3.29 4.78
N GLY A 102 -2.16 3.31 5.12
CA GLY A 102 -3.16 4.12 4.47
C GLY A 102 -2.92 5.61 4.65
N LYS A 103 -2.45 6.05 5.84
CA LYS A 103 -1.99 7.43 6.08
C LYS A 103 -0.83 7.81 5.17
N MET A 104 0.13 6.91 4.94
CA MET A 104 1.24 7.18 4.02
C MET A 104 0.76 7.27 2.57
N VAL A 105 0.06 6.25 2.07
CA VAL A 105 -0.41 6.18 0.68
C VAL A 105 -1.39 7.32 0.37
N TYR A 106 -2.35 7.59 1.25
CA TYR A 106 -3.25 8.72 1.07
C TYR A 106 -2.52 10.07 1.19
N GLY A 107 -1.51 10.18 2.06
CA GLY A 107 -0.71 11.38 2.20
C GLY A 107 0.08 11.73 0.93
N ILE A 108 0.69 10.73 0.29
CA ILE A 108 1.38 10.89 -1.00
C ILE A 108 0.37 11.25 -2.08
N MET A 109 -0.74 10.50 -2.18
CA MET A 109 -1.83 10.78 -3.11
C MET A 109 -2.35 12.22 -2.96
N TYR A 110 -2.60 12.69 -1.73
CA TYR A 110 -3.05 14.05 -1.44
C TYR A 110 -2.04 15.09 -1.95
N HIS A 111 -0.74 14.84 -1.71
CA HIS A 111 0.33 15.69 -2.20
C HIS A 111 0.34 15.78 -3.73
N GLU A 112 0.24 14.64 -4.41
CA GLU A 112 0.26 14.56 -5.87
C GLU A 112 -0.96 15.21 -6.52
N ILE A 113 -2.16 14.96 -5.99
CA ILE A 113 -3.39 15.59 -6.48
C ILE A 113 -3.26 17.12 -6.38
N ARG A 114 -2.80 17.63 -5.22
CA ARG A 114 -2.60 19.08 -5.02
C ARG A 114 -1.56 19.65 -5.99
N THR A 115 -0.45 18.94 -6.22
CA THR A 115 0.60 19.35 -7.16
C THR A 115 0.08 19.37 -8.59
N GLY A 116 -0.59 18.31 -9.04
CA GLY A 116 -1.18 18.24 -10.38
C GLY A 116 -2.30 19.27 -10.61
N MET A 117 -3.13 19.54 -9.59
CA MET A 117 -4.13 20.62 -9.64
C MET A 117 -3.47 21.99 -9.88
N ARG A 118 -2.36 22.28 -9.18
CA ARG A 118 -1.62 23.53 -9.37
C ARG A 118 -1.03 23.63 -10.77
N GLN A 119 -0.44 22.55 -11.28
CA GLN A 119 0.13 22.51 -12.64
C GLN A 119 -0.94 22.74 -13.72
N GLN A 120 -2.07 22.04 -13.63
CA GLN A 120 -3.19 22.19 -14.57
C GLN A 120 -3.79 23.60 -14.53
N ALA A 121 -3.96 24.17 -13.33
CA ALA A 121 -4.44 25.54 -13.18
C ALA A 121 -3.49 26.57 -13.81
N MET A 122 -2.17 26.37 -13.74
CA MET A 122 -1.19 27.22 -14.43
C MET A 122 -1.31 27.14 -15.96
N MET A 123 -1.79 26.02 -16.50
CA MET A 123 -2.08 25.83 -17.92
C MET A 123 -3.48 26.33 -18.33
N GLY A 124 -4.27 26.86 -17.39
CA GLY A 124 -5.66 27.26 -17.63
C GLY A 124 -6.63 26.08 -17.76
N GLU A 125 -6.19 24.87 -17.43
CA GLU A 125 -6.97 23.65 -17.45
C GLU A 125 -7.51 23.31 -16.07
N ARG A 126 -8.54 22.46 -16.03
CA ARG A 126 -9.06 21.88 -14.78
C ARG A 126 -8.67 20.42 -14.73
N MET A 127 -8.06 20.02 -13.62
CA MET A 127 -7.83 18.61 -13.33
C MET A 127 -9.18 17.86 -13.31
N ASN A 128 -9.17 16.65 -13.88
CA ASN A 128 -10.34 15.79 -13.93
C ASN A 128 -9.94 14.35 -13.58
N PHE A 129 -10.80 13.64 -12.84
CA PHE A 129 -10.62 12.23 -12.51
C PHE A 129 -11.73 11.40 -13.15
N SER A 130 -11.42 10.15 -13.50
CA SER A 130 -12.47 9.21 -13.86
C SER A 130 -13.39 8.97 -12.66
N GLN A 131 -14.67 8.70 -12.92
CA GLN A 131 -15.63 8.37 -11.85
C GLN A 131 -15.18 7.14 -11.06
N SER A 132 -14.54 6.17 -11.70
CA SER A 132 -13.99 4.98 -11.04
C SER A 132 -12.86 5.31 -10.04
N LEU A 133 -11.98 6.27 -10.36
CA LEU A 133 -10.91 6.70 -9.45
C LEU A 133 -11.48 7.50 -8.27
N VAL A 134 -12.40 8.45 -8.55
CA VAL A 134 -13.11 9.19 -7.50
C VAL A 134 -13.78 8.23 -6.53
N HIS A 135 -14.48 7.23 -7.07
CA HIS A 135 -15.18 6.23 -6.27
C HIS A 135 -14.22 5.37 -5.44
N LYS A 136 -13.17 4.82 -6.06
CA LYS A 136 -12.13 4.03 -5.40
C LYS A 136 -11.53 4.78 -4.21
N PHE A 137 -11.03 5.99 -4.46
CA PHE A 137 -10.34 6.77 -3.43
C PHE A 137 -11.30 7.34 -2.37
N SER A 138 -12.57 7.59 -2.72
CA SER A 138 -13.60 7.95 -1.73
C SER A 138 -13.81 6.83 -0.72
N HIS A 139 -13.90 5.57 -1.17
CA HIS A 139 -14.04 4.42 -0.28
C HIS A 139 -12.79 4.17 0.54
N PHE A 140 -11.60 4.26 -0.07
CA PHE A 140 -10.35 4.17 0.67
C PHE A 140 -10.24 5.23 1.78
N LEU A 141 -10.60 6.49 1.50
CA LEU A 141 -10.61 7.56 2.50
C LEU A 141 -11.68 7.34 3.58
N LEU A 142 -12.87 6.85 3.21
CA LEU A 142 -13.90 6.47 4.19
C LEU A 142 -13.36 5.44 5.19
N MET A 143 -12.71 4.40 4.69
CA MET A 143 -12.10 3.35 5.51
C MET A 143 -10.97 3.93 6.36
N LEU A 144 -10.08 4.75 5.80
CA LEU A 144 -8.97 5.35 6.54
C LEU A 144 -9.43 6.28 7.68
N GLN A 145 -10.57 6.96 7.52
CA GLN A 145 -11.10 7.81 8.58
C GLN A 145 -11.52 7.03 9.84
N SER A 146 -11.57 5.70 9.81
CA SER A 146 -11.78 4.88 11.01
C SER A 146 -10.74 5.10 12.11
N VAL A 147 -9.58 5.68 11.78
CA VAL A 147 -8.58 6.12 12.77
C VAL A 147 -9.01 7.35 13.60
N ILE A 148 -9.96 8.15 13.11
CA ILE A 148 -10.43 9.39 13.77
C ILE A 148 -11.92 9.40 14.12
N GLN A 149 -12.70 8.44 13.63
CA GLN A 149 -14.13 8.35 13.92
C GLN A 149 -14.58 6.88 13.95
N PRO A 150 -15.69 6.56 14.64
CA PRO A 150 -16.19 5.19 14.69
C PRO A 150 -16.66 4.70 13.31
N VAL A 151 -15.92 3.74 12.75
CA VAL A 151 -16.32 2.99 11.57
C VAL A 151 -16.21 1.51 11.90
N VAL A 152 -17.25 0.75 11.60
CA VAL A 152 -17.34 -0.69 11.87
C VAL A 152 -17.29 -1.43 10.55
N PHE A 153 -16.32 -2.33 10.42
CA PHE A 153 -16.17 -3.20 9.25
C PHE A 153 -16.82 -4.55 9.52
N GLU A 154 -17.78 -4.93 8.68
CA GLU A 154 -18.54 -6.18 8.83
C GLU A 154 -18.17 -7.17 7.72
N GLY A 155 -18.10 -8.46 8.09
CA GLY A 155 -17.77 -9.53 7.16
C GLY A 155 -16.29 -9.55 6.78
N VAL A 156 -16.01 -9.48 5.48
CA VAL A 156 -14.63 -9.52 4.95
C VAL A 156 -14.02 -8.12 5.05
N LEU A 157 -12.80 -8.03 5.58
CA LEU A 157 -12.07 -6.77 5.62
C LEU A 157 -11.85 -6.24 4.19
N PRO A 158 -12.02 -4.93 3.95
CA PRO A 158 -11.78 -4.35 2.63
C PRO A 158 -10.34 -4.49 2.11
N TRP A 159 -9.39 -4.69 3.01
CA TRP A 159 -7.97 -4.79 2.75
C TRP A 159 -7.39 -6.13 3.17
N THR A 160 -6.20 -6.41 2.65
CA THR A 160 -5.34 -7.51 3.05
C THR A 160 -4.00 -6.93 3.47
N VAL A 161 -3.53 -7.24 4.69
CA VAL A 161 -2.16 -6.94 5.13
C VAL A 161 -1.50 -8.21 5.62
N LEU A 162 -0.33 -8.53 5.04
CA LEU A 162 0.45 -9.73 5.34
C LEU A 162 1.83 -9.31 5.84
N VAL A 163 2.30 -9.96 6.91
CA VAL A 163 3.61 -9.71 7.53
C VAL A 163 4.45 -10.98 7.44
N PHE A 164 5.70 -10.85 7.02
CA PHE A 164 6.62 -11.97 6.81
C PHE A 164 7.92 -11.74 7.60
N PRO A 165 8.55 -12.78 8.14
CA PRO A 165 9.91 -12.68 8.63
C PRO A 165 10.85 -12.62 7.42
N VAL A 166 11.74 -11.62 7.41
CA VAL A 166 12.69 -11.40 6.30
C VAL A 166 14.07 -11.16 6.87
N GLU A 167 15.09 -11.81 6.32
CA GLU A 167 16.49 -11.64 6.71
C GLU A 167 17.10 -10.45 5.98
N ASN A 168 16.67 -9.22 6.31
CA ASN A 168 17.27 -8.04 5.70
C ASN A 168 18.59 -7.64 6.35
N GLU A 169 19.42 -6.95 5.58
CA GLU A 169 20.56 -6.21 6.10
C GLU A 169 20.09 -5.12 7.09
N PRO A 170 20.88 -4.79 8.14
CA PRO A 170 20.45 -3.83 9.17
C PRO A 170 20.04 -2.45 8.64
N ALA A 171 20.70 -1.98 7.57
CA ALA A 171 20.42 -0.68 6.95
C ALA A 171 19.35 -0.74 5.84
N ALA A 172 18.75 -1.91 5.59
CA ALA A 172 17.77 -2.06 4.53
C ALA A 172 16.47 -1.34 4.87
N PHE A 173 16.06 -0.48 3.94
CA PHE A 173 14.73 0.12 3.87
C PHE A 173 14.28 0.06 2.41
N ASN A 174 13.30 -0.79 2.15
CA ASN A 174 12.70 -0.93 0.83
C ASN A 174 11.22 -0.61 0.92
N TYR A 175 10.83 0.54 0.36
CA TYR A 175 9.46 1.03 0.32
C TYR A 175 9.00 1.05 -1.14
N ARG A 176 7.81 0.51 -1.40
CA ARG A 176 7.14 0.63 -2.69
C ARG A 176 5.64 0.78 -2.46
N ASP A 177 5.03 1.67 -3.22
CA ASP A 177 3.60 1.82 -3.34
C ASP A 177 3.19 1.88 -4.80
N GLU A 178 1.95 1.49 -5.08
CA GLU A 178 1.29 1.79 -6.32
C GLU A 178 -0.12 2.30 -6.03
N ILE A 179 -0.33 3.58 -6.35
CA ILE A 179 -1.55 4.32 -6.02
C ILE A 179 -2.74 3.82 -6.84
N ASN A 180 -2.53 3.43 -8.10
CA ASN A 180 -3.65 2.99 -8.96
C ASN A 180 -4.26 1.66 -8.49
N THR A 181 -3.41 0.72 -8.07
CA THR A 181 -3.84 -0.60 -7.57
C THR A 181 -3.99 -0.63 -6.05
N LEU A 182 -3.63 0.47 -5.35
CA LEU A 182 -3.60 0.57 -3.90
C LEU A 182 -2.83 -0.60 -3.26
N THR A 183 -1.68 -0.93 -3.86
CA THR A 183 -0.78 -1.98 -3.38
C THR A 183 0.45 -1.34 -2.75
N PHE A 184 0.97 -1.98 -1.71
CA PHE A 184 2.07 -1.47 -0.92
C PHE A 184 2.98 -2.61 -0.49
N SER A 185 4.28 -2.35 -0.42
CA SER A 185 5.23 -3.20 0.28
C SER A 185 6.28 -2.40 1.03
N LEU A 186 6.66 -2.90 2.19
CA LEU A 186 7.76 -2.39 3.00
C LEU A 186 8.63 -3.55 3.48
N SER A 187 9.94 -3.47 3.32
CA SER A 187 10.88 -4.39 3.99
C SER A 187 11.92 -3.60 4.77
N MET A 188 12.08 -3.94 6.05
CA MET A 188 13.11 -3.37 6.90
C MET A 188 13.32 -4.19 8.17
N LYS A 189 14.46 -4.03 8.84
CA LYS A 189 14.83 -4.84 10.01
C LYS A 189 14.65 -6.33 9.68
N ASN A 190 13.98 -7.12 10.52
CA ASN A 190 13.77 -8.54 10.31
C ASN A 190 12.37 -8.90 9.77
N PHE A 191 11.66 -7.97 9.13
CA PHE A 191 10.31 -8.22 8.60
C PHE A 191 10.05 -7.51 7.27
N GLY A 192 9.02 -8.01 6.58
CA GLY A 192 8.43 -7.40 5.40
C GLY A 192 6.91 -7.37 5.52
N ILE A 193 6.29 -6.37 4.89
CA ILE A 193 4.84 -6.15 4.85
C ILE A 193 4.42 -6.07 3.38
N ILE A 194 3.35 -6.76 3.03
CA ILE A 194 2.63 -6.60 1.76
C ILE A 194 1.20 -6.21 2.09
N ALA A 195 0.69 -5.15 1.47
CA ALA A 195 -0.69 -4.72 1.67
C ALA A 195 -1.40 -4.45 0.34
N CYS A 196 -2.62 -4.95 0.24
CA CYS A 196 -3.60 -4.58 -0.78
C CYS A 196 -4.72 -3.83 -0.05
N LEU A 197 -4.79 -2.50 -0.21
CA LEU A 197 -5.59 -1.64 0.67
C LEU A 197 -7.08 -1.61 0.33
N GLN A 198 -7.47 -2.24 -0.79
CA GLN A 198 -8.86 -2.29 -1.25
C GLN A 198 -9.07 -3.47 -2.21
N ASP A 199 -8.94 -4.71 -1.72
CA ASP A 199 -9.04 -5.93 -2.53
C ASP A 199 -10.02 -6.99 -2.01
N ASN A 200 -10.64 -6.76 -0.85
CA ASN A 200 -11.56 -7.68 -0.17
C ASN A 200 -10.99 -9.12 -0.03
N GLY A 201 -9.68 -9.27 0.20
CA GLY A 201 -9.04 -10.57 0.36
C GLY A 201 -8.69 -11.30 -0.94
N ALA A 202 -8.98 -10.70 -2.10
CA ALA A 202 -8.85 -11.39 -3.39
C ALA A 202 -7.41 -11.80 -3.71
N ASN A 203 -6.41 -10.93 -3.43
CA ASN A 203 -5.03 -11.24 -3.75
C ASN A 203 -4.45 -12.31 -2.81
N ALA A 204 -4.80 -12.30 -1.53
CA ALA A 204 -4.41 -13.38 -0.62
C ALA A 204 -4.97 -14.73 -1.09
N ALA A 205 -6.24 -14.77 -1.50
CA ALA A 205 -6.85 -15.98 -2.04
C ALA A 205 -6.21 -16.41 -3.37
N TYR A 206 -5.88 -15.46 -4.26
CA TYR A 206 -5.20 -15.74 -5.52
C TYR A 206 -3.81 -16.36 -5.31
N HIS A 207 -3.11 -15.94 -4.25
CA HIS A 207 -1.76 -16.41 -3.90
C HIS A 207 -1.75 -17.47 -2.79
N GLU A 208 -2.87 -18.13 -2.50
CA GLU A 208 -2.98 -19.07 -1.38
C GLU A 208 -1.90 -20.15 -1.41
N GLU A 209 -1.64 -20.76 -2.57
CA GLU A 209 -0.64 -21.82 -2.71
C GLU A 209 0.77 -21.34 -2.36
N ILE A 210 1.19 -20.17 -2.87
CA ILE A 210 2.53 -19.65 -2.56
C ILE A 210 2.62 -19.19 -1.10
N LEU A 211 1.56 -18.61 -0.55
CA LEU A 211 1.47 -18.23 0.85
C LEU A 211 1.62 -19.43 1.79
N GLN A 212 1.00 -20.57 1.44
CA GLN A 212 1.16 -21.82 2.18
C GLN A 212 2.59 -22.34 2.15
N LYS A 213 3.29 -22.22 1.01
CA LYS A 213 4.69 -22.67 0.87
C LYS A 213 5.68 -21.80 1.66
N VAL A 214 5.44 -20.50 1.75
CA VAL A 214 6.29 -19.58 2.55
C VAL A 214 5.90 -19.52 4.03
N ALA A 215 4.76 -20.11 4.41
CA ALA A 215 4.28 -20.08 5.78
C ALA A 215 5.33 -20.67 6.74
N GLY A 216 5.65 -19.91 7.79
CA GLY A 216 6.64 -20.29 8.79
C GLY A 216 8.10 -20.27 8.32
N GLN A 217 8.38 -19.78 7.11
CA GLN A 217 9.75 -19.61 6.59
C GLN A 217 10.22 -18.17 6.78
N THR A 218 11.52 -17.99 7.08
CA THR A 218 12.19 -16.68 7.00
C THR A 218 12.66 -16.49 5.56
N LEU A 219 12.18 -15.43 4.92
CA LEU A 219 12.50 -15.12 3.53
C LEU A 219 13.83 -14.38 3.42
N GLN A 220 14.62 -14.71 2.40
CA GLN A 220 15.71 -13.83 1.94
C GLN A 220 15.12 -12.58 1.28
N PRO A 221 15.82 -11.43 1.26
CA PRO A 221 15.27 -10.21 0.69
C PRO A 221 14.86 -10.36 -0.79
N ILE A 222 15.59 -11.15 -1.58
CA ILE A 222 15.22 -11.44 -2.98
C ILE A 222 13.94 -12.26 -3.11
N GLN A 223 13.70 -13.18 -2.16
CA GLN A 223 12.49 -14.00 -2.10
C GLN A 223 11.28 -13.15 -1.70
N PHE A 224 11.46 -12.25 -0.74
CA PHE A 224 10.43 -11.29 -0.35
C PHE A 224 10.09 -10.35 -1.52
N GLU A 225 11.08 -9.82 -2.24
CA GLU A 225 10.83 -8.99 -3.43
C GLU A 225 10.11 -9.75 -4.55
N GLU A 226 10.37 -11.05 -4.72
CA GLU A 226 9.59 -11.89 -5.64
C GLU A 226 8.12 -12.00 -5.20
N LEU A 227 7.88 -12.18 -3.91
CA LEU A 227 6.52 -12.27 -3.36
C LEU A 227 5.80 -10.93 -3.52
N CYS A 228 6.46 -9.81 -3.26
CA CYS A 228 5.93 -8.48 -3.54
C CYS A 228 5.58 -8.31 -5.02
N ALA A 229 6.49 -8.66 -5.93
CA ALA A 229 6.26 -8.57 -7.37
C ALA A 229 5.00 -9.34 -7.82
N ARG A 230 4.75 -10.52 -7.22
CA ARG A 230 3.54 -11.31 -7.47
C ARG A 230 2.26 -10.56 -7.08
N PHE A 231 2.24 -9.95 -5.89
CA PHE A 231 1.09 -9.18 -5.41
C PHE A 231 0.87 -7.88 -6.18
N PHE A 232 1.93 -7.15 -6.52
CA PHE A 232 1.83 -5.97 -7.36
C PHE A 232 1.27 -6.32 -8.74
N TYR A 233 1.78 -7.39 -9.35
CA TYR A 233 1.29 -7.80 -10.66
C TYR A 233 -0.15 -8.34 -10.64
N SER A 234 -0.51 -9.20 -9.69
CA SER A 234 -1.89 -9.69 -9.57
C SER A 234 -2.88 -8.55 -9.30
N SER A 235 -2.46 -7.50 -8.58
CA SER A 235 -3.31 -6.33 -8.34
C SER A 235 -3.57 -5.52 -9.63
N TYR A 236 -2.65 -5.55 -10.61
CA TYR A 236 -2.93 -5.03 -11.96
C TYR A 236 -3.87 -5.94 -12.77
N LEU A 237 -3.81 -7.25 -12.56
CA LEU A 237 -4.72 -8.20 -13.19
C LEU A 237 -6.11 -8.21 -12.55
N PHE A 238 -6.26 -7.61 -11.36
CA PHE A 238 -7.51 -7.61 -10.61
C PHE A 238 -8.60 -6.80 -11.33
N ASN A 239 -9.57 -7.51 -11.88
CA ASN A 239 -10.61 -7.00 -12.78
C ASN A 239 -11.88 -6.59 -12.07
N ARG A 240 -11.78 -6.12 -10.82
CA ARG A 240 -12.92 -5.68 -10.04
C ARG A 240 -12.63 -4.32 -9.43
N LEU A 241 -13.68 -3.53 -9.34
CA LEU A 241 -13.75 -2.40 -8.44
C LEU A 241 -14.57 -2.88 -7.24
N PRO A 242 -13.95 -3.11 -6.07
CA PRO A 242 -14.69 -3.49 -4.88
C PRO A 242 -15.74 -2.44 -4.51
N GLU A 243 -16.92 -2.94 -4.16
CA GLU A 243 -18.08 -2.15 -3.76
C GLU A 243 -18.42 -2.42 -2.30
N TYR A 244 -19.04 -1.44 -1.65
CA TYR A 244 -19.32 -1.50 -0.21
C TYR A 244 -20.71 -0.96 0.08
N THR A 245 -21.46 -1.67 0.92
CA THR A 245 -22.65 -1.12 1.56
C THR A 245 -22.21 -0.21 2.69
N VAL A 246 -22.61 1.06 2.64
CA VAL A 246 -22.27 2.05 3.67
C VAL A 246 -23.55 2.54 4.36
N LEU A 247 -23.64 2.31 5.67
CA LEU A 247 -24.75 2.78 6.51
C LEU A 247 -24.21 3.72 7.58
N THR A 248 -24.55 5.01 7.49
CA THR A 248 -24.19 6.01 8.50
C THR A 248 -25.30 6.17 9.53
N MET A 249 -25.01 5.80 10.78
CA MET A 249 -25.86 5.99 11.95
C MET A 249 -25.29 7.11 12.84
N PRO A 250 -26.05 7.63 13.83
CA PRO A 250 -25.55 8.67 14.75
C PRO A 250 -24.27 8.29 15.50
N GLU A 251 -24.10 7.01 15.83
CA GLU A 251 -23.01 6.47 16.65
C GLU A 251 -21.80 5.99 15.85
N ALA A 252 -22.01 5.47 14.64
CA ALA A 252 -20.96 4.88 13.81
C ALA A 252 -21.36 4.82 12.34
N THR A 253 -20.36 4.66 11.47
CA THR A 253 -20.57 4.25 10.07
C THR A 253 -20.24 2.78 9.91
N TYR A 254 -21.18 2.00 9.38
CA TYR A 254 -20.99 0.58 9.09
C TYR A 254 -20.61 0.41 7.62
N VAL A 255 -19.58 -0.40 7.36
CA VAL A 255 -19.05 -0.70 6.03
C VAL A 255 -19.00 -2.21 5.85
N GLU A 256 -19.78 -2.72 4.91
CA GLU A 256 -19.81 -4.14 4.56
C GLU A 256 -19.32 -4.32 3.12
N ALA A 257 -18.33 -5.19 2.92
CA ALA A 257 -17.81 -5.51 1.61
C ALA A 257 -18.82 -6.33 0.78
N MET A 258 -19.17 -5.82 -0.40
CA MET A 258 -20.04 -6.57 -1.33
C MET A 258 -19.27 -7.72 -2.00
N PRO A 259 -19.95 -8.83 -2.37
CA PRO A 259 -19.31 -9.95 -3.06
C PRO A 259 -18.66 -9.55 -4.40
N LEU A 260 -17.37 -9.85 -4.57
CA LEU A 260 -16.59 -9.48 -5.77
C LEU A 260 -17.09 -10.08 -7.09
N ARG A 261 -17.83 -11.19 -7.04
CA ARG A 261 -18.37 -11.84 -8.25
C ARG A 261 -19.49 -11.02 -8.89
N GLY A 262 -20.34 -10.37 -8.09
CA GLY A 262 -21.48 -9.60 -8.59
C GLY A 262 -22.29 -10.36 -9.67
N ILE A 263 -22.58 -9.68 -10.78
CA ILE A 263 -23.30 -10.22 -11.97
C ILE A 263 -22.32 -10.53 -13.13
N SER A 264 -21.02 -10.29 -12.94
CA SER A 264 -20.02 -10.42 -14.03
C SER A 264 -19.53 -11.86 -14.17
N ASN A 265 -19.63 -12.40 -15.38
CA ASN A 265 -19.07 -13.72 -15.72
C ASN A 265 -17.55 -13.69 -16.01
N LYS A 266 -16.91 -12.52 -16.03
CA LYS A 266 -15.45 -12.45 -16.20
C LYS A 266 -14.73 -13.08 -15.01
N PRO A 267 -13.54 -13.66 -15.16
CA PRO A 267 -12.69 -14.00 -14.04
C PRO A 267 -12.42 -12.81 -13.12
N LEU A 268 -12.06 -13.07 -11.86
CA LEU A 268 -11.65 -12.01 -10.91
C LEU A 268 -10.32 -11.39 -11.29
N PHE A 269 -9.42 -12.18 -11.87
CA PHE A 269 -8.12 -11.76 -12.37
C PHE A 269 -8.00 -12.07 -13.86
N ASP A 270 -7.43 -11.15 -14.62
CA ASP A 270 -6.99 -11.44 -15.99
C ASP A 270 -5.95 -12.56 -16.03
N ALA A 271 -5.78 -13.14 -17.22
CA ALA A 271 -4.79 -14.18 -17.43
C ALA A 271 -3.37 -13.66 -17.15
N TRP A 272 -2.63 -14.42 -16.35
CA TRP A 272 -1.24 -14.11 -16.01
C TRP A 272 -0.34 -14.17 -17.24
N GLN A 273 0.26 -13.04 -17.61
CA GLN A 273 1.23 -12.97 -18.70
C GLN A 273 2.66 -13.02 -18.14
N VAL A 274 3.40 -14.09 -18.45
CA VAL A 274 4.77 -14.33 -17.98
C VAL A 274 5.71 -13.20 -18.36
N LYS A 275 5.64 -12.69 -19.60
CA LYS A 275 6.52 -11.62 -20.05
C LYS A 275 6.35 -10.33 -19.23
N VAL A 276 5.11 -9.99 -18.89
CA VAL A 276 4.81 -8.80 -18.08
C VAL A 276 5.24 -9.04 -16.63
N TYR A 277 4.97 -10.22 -16.07
CA TYR A 277 5.49 -10.59 -14.76
C TYR A 277 7.02 -10.50 -14.68
N GLY A 278 7.73 -10.97 -15.71
CA GLY A 278 9.19 -10.85 -15.80
C GLY A 278 9.68 -9.40 -15.79
N GLN A 279 8.93 -8.47 -16.38
CA GLN A 279 9.26 -7.03 -16.33
C GLN A 279 9.04 -6.45 -14.93
N VAL A 280 7.99 -6.90 -14.23
CA VAL A 280 7.78 -6.54 -12.82
C VAL A 280 8.94 -7.09 -12.00
N LEU A 281 9.31 -8.36 -12.16
CA LEU A 281 10.45 -8.96 -11.45
C LEU A 281 11.77 -8.24 -11.72
N GLU A 282 12.07 -7.86 -12.96
CA GLU A 282 13.29 -7.08 -13.29
C GLU A 282 13.36 -5.77 -12.48
N ASN A 283 12.23 -5.10 -12.26
CA ASN A 283 12.17 -3.90 -11.43
C ASN A 283 12.37 -4.19 -9.93
N PHE A 284 11.73 -5.24 -9.43
CA PHE A 284 11.84 -5.67 -8.03
C PHE A 284 13.24 -6.20 -7.69
N TRP A 285 13.86 -6.92 -8.63
CA TRP A 285 15.19 -7.50 -8.50
C TRP A 285 16.33 -6.61 -9.02
N LYS A 286 16.06 -5.34 -9.30
CA LYS A 286 17.08 -4.37 -9.72
C LYS A 286 18.35 -4.39 -8.83
N PRO A 287 18.29 -4.55 -7.50
CA PRO A 287 19.49 -4.66 -6.66
C PRO A 287 20.37 -5.88 -6.95
N TRP A 288 19.81 -6.97 -7.50
CA TRP A 288 20.53 -8.20 -7.85
C TRP A 288 20.92 -8.27 -9.34
N GLY A 289 20.45 -7.33 -10.16
CA GLY A 289 20.92 -7.16 -11.54
C GLY A 289 20.37 -8.16 -12.57
N TYR A 290 19.35 -8.95 -12.22
CA TYR A 290 18.71 -9.87 -13.18
C TYR A 290 17.90 -9.12 -14.23
N LEU A 291 18.20 -9.36 -15.49
CA LEU A 291 17.50 -8.77 -16.62
C LEU A 291 16.31 -9.63 -17.07
N LEU A 292 15.33 -9.02 -17.73
CA LEU A 292 14.13 -9.70 -18.25
C LEU A 292 14.49 -10.98 -19.03
N LEU A 293 15.45 -10.89 -19.96
CA LEU A 293 15.84 -12.03 -20.81
C LEU A 293 16.43 -13.20 -20.01
N GLU A 294 17.00 -12.94 -18.84
CA GLU A 294 17.49 -13.98 -17.93
C GLU A 294 16.32 -14.57 -17.11
N ILE A 295 15.43 -13.71 -16.64
CA ILE A 295 14.25 -14.09 -15.84
C ILE A 295 13.31 -15.00 -16.63
N ILE A 296 13.01 -14.65 -17.88
CA ILE A 296 12.08 -15.41 -18.75
C ILE A 296 12.81 -16.30 -19.76
N LYS A 297 14.05 -16.73 -19.44
CA LYS A 297 14.83 -17.64 -20.29
C LYS A 297 14.08 -18.94 -20.57
N ASP A 298 13.38 -19.47 -19.56
CA ASP A 298 12.33 -20.48 -19.71
C ASP A 298 10.98 -19.81 -19.37
N PRO A 299 10.15 -19.45 -20.38
CA PRO A 299 8.86 -18.81 -20.12
C PRO A 299 7.85 -19.70 -19.38
N GLU A 300 7.96 -21.03 -19.48
CA GLU A 300 7.07 -21.94 -18.75
C GLU A 300 7.47 -22.03 -17.28
N HIS A 301 8.75 -21.84 -16.98
CA HIS A 301 9.30 -21.79 -15.62
C HIS A 301 10.20 -20.56 -15.43
N PRO A 302 9.61 -19.35 -15.32
CA PRO A 302 10.39 -18.14 -15.07
C PRO A 302 11.26 -18.29 -13.83
N MET A 303 12.42 -17.64 -13.83
CA MET A 303 13.33 -17.64 -12.70
C MET A 303 12.55 -17.35 -11.41
N SER A 304 12.76 -18.20 -10.40
CA SER A 304 12.18 -18.06 -9.09
C SER A 304 13.24 -18.33 -8.03
N PHE A 305 13.26 -17.48 -7.01
CA PHE A 305 14.00 -17.66 -5.78
C PHE A 305 13.10 -18.16 -4.66
N LEU A 306 11.77 -18.04 -4.79
CA LEU A 306 10.79 -18.61 -3.88
C LEU A 306 10.67 -20.13 -4.02
N LEU A 307 10.54 -20.65 -5.24
CA LEU A 307 10.22 -22.06 -5.51
C LEU A 307 11.30 -22.79 -6.30
N ASP A 308 11.64 -24.01 -5.91
CA ASP A 308 12.53 -24.90 -6.66
C ASP A 308 11.85 -25.52 -7.88
N GLU A 309 12.58 -26.37 -8.59
CA GLU A 309 12.10 -27.06 -9.79
C GLU A 309 10.95 -28.04 -9.52
N TYR A 310 10.76 -28.46 -8.26
CA TYR A 310 9.65 -29.31 -7.82
C TYR A 310 8.45 -28.50 -7.31
N GLY A 311 8.60 -27.16 -7.26
CA GLY A 311 7.59 -26.25 -6.75
C GLY A 311 7.59 -26.15 -5.22
N ASP A 312 8.62 -26.63 -4.53
CA ASP A 312 8.77 -26.50 -3.08
C ASP A 312 9.53 -25.22 -2.71
N PHE A 313 9.36 -24.75 -1.46
CA PHE A 313 10.06 -23.54 -0.99
C PHE A 313 11.58 -23.73 -1.00
N ARG A 314 12.30 -22.83 -1.67
CA ARG A 314 13.78 -22.81 -1.65
C ARG A 314 14.28 -22.32 -0.29
N ARG A 315 14.70 -23.27 0.56
CA ARG A 315 15.41 -22.94 1.79
C ARG A 315 16.79 -22.38 1.45
N SER A 316 17.16 -21.28 2.12
CA SER A 316 18.37 -20.48 1.92
C SER A 316 19.61 -21.28 1.51
N GLY A 317 20.15 -20.93 0.35
CA GLY A 317 21.39 -21.47 -0.24
C GLY A 317 21.73 -20.80 -1.57
N LEU A 318 21.24 -19.58 -1.80
CA LEU A 318 21.39 -18.91 -3.08
C LEU A 318 22.84 -18.41 -3.25
N PRO A 319 23.46 -18.66 -4.41
CA PRO A 319 24.83 -18.24 -4.66
C PRO A 319 24.90 -16.70 -4.67
N ARG A 320 26.03 -16.21 -4.18
CA ARG A 320 26.47 -14.81 -4.30
C ARG A 320 26.48 -14.35 -5.74
#